data_AF-A0A2V6JLU3-F1
#
_entry.id   AF-A0A2V6JLU3-F1
#
_cell.length_a   1.000
_cell.length_b   1.000
_cell.length_c   1.000
_cell.angle_alpha   90.00
_cell.angle_beta   90.00
_cell.angle_gamma   90.00
#
_symmetry.space_group_name_H-M   'P 1'
#
loop_
_entity.id
_entity.type
_entity.pdbx_description
1 polymer ?
#
loop_
_entity_poly.entity_id
_entity_poly.type
_entity_poly.pdbx_seq_one_letter_code
_entity_poly.pdbx_strand_id
1 'polypeptide(L)'
;MAVSIALRTLLNQSIDYAGMFPPCNLGLEAALKNHAEYVRSADSWMLGGFVLPIEQFDAAKQLLSEFDPLHTLRVAALGPKTATADAFLDALDDI
;
A
#
# COMPACT_ATOMS: atom_id res chain seq x y z
N MET A 1 -3.90 -21.55 15.87
CA MET A 1 -5.23 -22.00 15.39
C MET A 1 -5.12 -22.34 13.93
N ALA A 2 -5.80 -23.39 13.46
CA ALA A 2 -5.91 -23.63 12.02
C ALA A 2 -6.91 -22.62 11.42
N VAL A 3 -6.45 -21.80 10.48
CA VAL A 3 -7.33 -20.93 9.67
C VAL A 3 -8.05 -21.83 8.67
N SER A 4 -9.38 -21.72 8.57
CA SER A 4 -10.15 -22.50 7.59
C SER A 4 -9.71 -22.14 6.16
N ILE A 5 -9.81 -23.09 5.22
CA ILE A 5 -9.46 -22.83 3.81
C ILE A 5 -10.28 -21.67 3.26
N ALA A 6 -11.58 -21.64 3.54
CA ALA A 6 -12.47 -20.55 3.11
C ALA A 6 -12.01 -19.18 3.64
N LEU A 7 -11.62 -19.09 4.92
CA LEU A 7 -11.12 -17.84 5.49
C LEU A 7 -9.76 -17.44 4.92
N ARG A 8 -8.87 -18.42 4.72
CA ARG A 8 -7.56 -18.21 4.08
C ARG A 8 -7.75 -17.65 2.66
N THR A 9 -8.68 -18.21 1.89
CA THR A 9 -8.99 -17.74 0.54
C THR A 9 -9.58 -16.34 0.55
N LEU A 10 -10.52 -16.06 1.46
CA LEU A 10 -11.16 -14.75 1.57
C LEU A 10 -10.16 -13.63 1.90
N LEU A 11 -9.25 -13.88 2.86
CA LEU A 11 -8.35 -12.86 3.37
C LEU A 11 -7.05 -12.74 2.57
N ASN A 12 -6.75 -13.68 1.68
CA ASN A 12 -5.51 -13.65 0.91
C ASN A 12 -5.40 -12.35 0.10
N GLN A 13 -4.43 -11.52 0.43
CA GLN A 13 -4.20 -10.20 -0.18
C GLN A 13 -5.40 -9.23 -0.10
N SER A 14 -6.27 -9.37 0.91
CA SER A 14 -7.49 -8.57 1.01
C SER A 14 -7.33 -7.27 1.82
N ILE A 15 -6.18 -7.04 2.44
CA ILE A 15 -5.95 -5.92 3.35
C ILE A 15 -4.86 -5.01 2.78
N ASP A 16 -5.25 -3.88 2.22
CA ASP A 16 -4.28 -2.84 1.85
C ASP A 16 -3.88 -2.02 3.08
N TYR A 17 -2.59 -1.73 3.21
CA TYR A 17 -2.07 -0.95 4.31
C TYR A 17 -2.08 0.55 3.97
N ALA A 18 -2.91 1.30 4.69
CA ALA A 18 -3.14 2.73 4.51
C ALA A 18 -2.61 3.56 5.71
N GLY A 19 -1.39 3.27 6.19
CA GLY A 19 -0.84 3.89 7.41
C GLY A 19 -0.70 5.41 7.37
N MET A 20 -0.62 6.00 6.18
CA MET A 20 -0.54 7.46 5.99
C MET A 20 -1.88 8.18 6.17
N PHE A 21 -2.98 7.43 6.19
CA PHE A 21 -4.34 7.97 6.24
C PHE A 21 -4.91 7.88 7.66
N PRO A 22 -5.98 8.63 7.97
CA PRO A 22 -6.65 8.54 9.26
C PRO A 22 -7.09 7.10 9.58
N PRO A 23 -7.01 6.68 10.86
CA PRO A 23 -6.64 7.48 12.03
C PRO A 23 -5.12 7.56 12.29
N CYS A 24 -4.31 6.71 11.65
CA CYS A 24 -2.89 6.58 11.95
C CYS A 24 -2.09 7.84 11.56
N ASN A 25 -2.40 8.45 10.40
CA ASN A 25 -1.79 9.68 9.89
C ASN A 25 -0.25 9.68 9.97
N LEU A 26 0.38 8.53 9.68
CA LEU A 26 1.84 8.42 9.73
C LEU A 26 2.48 9.19 8.56
N GLY A 27 3.69 9.70 8.78
CA GLY A 27 4.55 10.15 7.68
C GLY A 27 4.96 8.97 6.78
N LEU A 28 5.29 9.27 5.52
CA LEU A 28 5.66 8.28 4.49
C LEU A 28 6.74 7.29 4.98
N GLU A 29 7.82 7.80 5.57
CA GLU A 29 8.93 6.95 6.04
C GLU A 29 8.48 5.96 7.12
N ALA A 30 7.76 6.44 8.14
CA ALA A 30 7.25 5.58 9.21
C ALA A 30 6.24 4.55 8.68
N ALA A 31 5.37 4.97 7.75
CA ALA A 31 4.42 4.07 7.12
C ALA A 31 5.14 2.98 6.30
N LEU A 32 6.12 3.33 5.48
CA LEU A 32 6.88 2.36 4.66
C LEU A 32 7.70 1.40 5.51
N LYS A 33 8.32 1.87 6.60
CA LYS A 33 9.02 1.00 7.56
C LYS A 33 8.10 -0.04 8.17
N ASN A 34 6.92 0.38 8.65
CA ASN A 34 5.91 -0.56 9.15
C ASN A 34 5.50 -1.57 8.06
N HIS A 35 5.28 -1.11 6.83
CA HIS A 35 4.92 -2.01 5.73
C HIS A 35 6.03 -3.02 5.40
N ALA A 36 7.29 -2.59 5.39
CA ALA A 36 8.47 -3.44 5.20
C ALA A 36 8.58 -4.53 6.29
N GLU A 37 8.19 -4.24 7.53
CA GLU A 37 8.06 -5.24 8.59
C GLU A 37 6.87 -6.19 8.34
N TYR A 38 5.71 -5.66 7.93
CA TYR A 38 4.49 -6.46 7.74
C TYR A 38 4.58 -7.46 6.59
N VAL A 39 5.24 -7.10 5.48
CA VAL A 39 5.47 -8.04 4.36
C VAL A 39 6.33 -9.24 4.78
N ARG A 40 7.10 -9.13 5.87
CA ARG A 40 7.95 -10.19 6.45
C ARG A 40 7.29 -10.96 7.58
N SER A 41 6.10 -10.54 8.00
CA SER A 41 5.38 -11.15 9.11
C SER A 41 4.76 -12.49 8.72
N ALA A 42 4.43 -13.32 9.71
CA ALA A 42 3.71 -14.58 9.49
C ALA A 42 2.32 -14.37 8.87
N ASP A 43 1.76 -13.17 8.99
CA ASP A 43 0.43 -12.79 8.54
C ASP A 43 0.43 -12.02 7.20
N SER A 44 1.60 -11.88 6.56
CA SER A 44 1.78 -11.16 5.28
C SER A 44 0.93 -11.69 4.14
N TRP A 45 0.48 -12.95 4.22
CA TRP A 45 -0.43 -13.54 3.24
C TRP A 45 -1.75 -12.77 3.12
N MET A 46 -2.19 -12.06 4.17
CA MET A 46 -3.39 -11.22 4.14
C MET A 46 -3.16 -9.84 3.50
N LEU A 47 -1.90 -9.38 3.49
CA LEU A 47 -1.52 -8.02 3.13
C LEU A 47 -1.52 -7.85 1.61
N GLY A 48 -2.33 -6.93 1.10
CA GLY A 48 -2.38 -6.55 -0.32
C GLY A 48 -1.23 -5.59 -0.68
N GLY A 49 -1.56 -4.34 -0.98
CA GLY A 49 -0.61 -3.29 -1.29
C GLY A 49 -0.48 -2.22 -0.20
N PHE A 50 0.55 -1.40 -0.33
CA PHE A 50 0.69 -0.13 0.36
C PHE A 50 -0.09 0.95 -0.40
N VAL A 51 -1.03 1.64 0.26
CA VAL A 51 -1.78 2.74 -0.35
C VAL A 51 -0.89 3.98 -0.39
N LEU A 52 -0.52 4.43 -1.60
CA LEU A 52 0.41 5.55 -1.82
C LEU A 52 -0.22 6.58 -2.77
N PRO A 53 -0.35 7.85 -2.36
CA PRO A 53 -0.63 8.94 -3.29
C PRO A 53 0.46 9.03 -4.37
N ILE A 54 0.06 9.17 -5.63
CA ILE A 54 1.00 9.19 -6.77
C ILE A 54 2.04 10.31 -6.67
N GLU A 55 1.69 11.43 -6.04
CA GLU A 55 2.58 12.58 -5.80
C GLU A 55 3.76 12.22 -4.87
N GLN A 56 3.68 11.11 -4.14
CA GLN A 56 4.72 10.65 -3.22
C GLN A 56 5.59 9.53 -3.78
N PHE A 57 5.42 9.14 -5.05
CA PHE A 57 6.21 8.06 -5.66
C PHE A 57 7.71 8.35 -5.64
N ASP A 58 8.12 9.57 -5.98
CA ASP A 58 9.53 9.94 -5.99
C ASP A 58 10.15 9.97 -4.59
N ALA A 59 9.39 10.43 -3.59
CA ALA A 59 9.81 10.35 -2.20
C ALA A 59 9.93 8.88 -1.73
N ALA A 60 8.99 8.02 -2.12
CA ALA A 60 8.99 6.60 -1.77
C ALA A 60 10.17 5.83 -2.41
N LYS A 61 10.62 6.22 -3.61
CA LYS A 61 11.78 5.61 -4.29
C LYS A 61 13.04 5.62 -3.41
N GLN A 62 13.22 6.68 -2.62
CA GLN A 62 14.39 6.82 -1.73
C GLN A 62 14.39 5.81 -0.57
N LEU A 63 13.24 5.19 -0.30
CA LEU A 63 13.02 4.26 0.80
C LEU A 63 12.91 2.80 0.33
N LEU A 64 13.13 2.52 -0.96
CA LEU A 64 13.03 1.17 -1.52
C LEU A 64 14.09 0.20 -0.95
N SER A 65 15.15 0.71 -0.33
CA SER A 65 16.18 -0.11 0.34
C SER A 65 15.64 -0.89 1.55
N GLU A 66 14.46 -0.53 2.07
CA GLU A 66 13.78 -1.30 3.14
C GLU A 66 13.18 -2.62 2.63
N PHE A 67 13.04 -2.75 1.30
CA PHE A 67 12.45 -3.89 0.62
C PHE A 67 13.53 -4.72 -0.09
N ASP A 68 13.20 -5.99 -0.40
CA ASP A 68 14.11 -6.89 -1.12
C ASP A 68 13.34 -7.72 -2.17
N PRO A 69 14.03 -8.47 -3.04
CA PRO A 69 13.37 -9.22 -4.11
C PRO A 69 12.36 -10.28 -3.66
N LEU A 70 12.43 -10.77 -2.41
CA LEU A 70 11.45 -11.69 -1.83
C LEU A 70 10.29 -10.95 -1.16
N HIS A 71 10.48 -9.68 -0.80
CA HIS A 71 9.52 -8.85 -0.09
C HIS A 71 9.43 -7.49 -0.76
N THR A 72 8.84 -7.48 -1.96
CA THR A 72 8.74 -6.28 -2.80
C THR A 72 7.65 -5.33 -2.29
N LEU A 73 7.88 -4.02 -2.43
CA LEU A 73 6.82 -3.03 -2.25
C LEU A 73 5.79 -3.16 -3.38
N ARG A 74 4.57 -3.60 -3.05
CA ARG A 74 3.41 -3.54 -3.95
C ARG A 74 2.59 -2.30 -3.62
N VAL A 75 2.30 -1.48 -4.63
CA VAL A 75 1.60 -0.21 -4.43
C VAL A 75 0.17 -0.29 -4.93
N ALA A 76 -0.79 0.12 -4.08
CA ALA A 76 -2.12 0.51 -4.47
C ALA A 76 -2.12 2.04 -4.68
N ALA A 77 -1.96 2.46 -5.93
CA ALA A 77 -1.79 3.86 -6.29
C ALA A 77 -3.08 4.65 -6.07
N LEU A 78 -3.00 5.76 -5.34
CA LEU A 78 -4.11 6.68 -5.12
C LEU A 78 -3.90 7.93 -5.97
N GLY A 79 -4.76 8.12 -6.97
CA GLY A 79 -4.76 9.34 -7.78
C GLY A 79 -5.50 10.51 -7.11
N PRO A 80 -5.58 11.66 -7.80
CA PRO A 80 -6.13 12.88 -7.24
C PRO A 80 -7.62 12.73 -6.91
N LYS A 81 -8.05 13.43 -5.86
CA LYS A 81 -9.47 13.48 -5.50
C LYS A 81 -10.22 14.41 -6.46
N THR A 82 -11.05 13.84 -7.33
CA THR A 82 -11.89 14.59 -8.28
C THR A 82 -13.37 14.25 -8.12
N ALA A 83 -14.25 15.05 -8.74
CA ALA A 83 -15.69 14.87 -8.65
C ALA A 83 -16.26 13.88 -9.69
N THR A 84 -15.56 13.67 -10.80
CA THR A 84 -15.99 12.82 -11.92
C THR A 84 -14.83 11.98 -12.44
N ALA A 85 -15.14 10.89 -13.13
CA ALA A 85 -14.14 10.04 -13.77
C ALA A 85 -13.35 10.79 -14.85
N ASP A 86 -14.00 11.62 -15.66
CA ASP A 86 -13.30 12.40 -16.70
C ASP A 86 -12.31 13.38 -16.08
N ALA A 87 -12.71 14.11 -15.03
CA ALA A 87 -11.79 15.01 -14.32
C ALA A 87 -10.65 14.26 -13.62
N PHE A 88 -10.87 13.02 -13.19
CA PHE A 88 -9.81 12.16 -12.67
C PHE A 88 -8.77 11.84 -13.75
N LEU A 89 -9.24 11.46 -14.95
CA LEU A 89 -8.37 11.12 -16.08
C LEU A 89 -7.58 12.35 -16.56
N ASP A 90 -8.23 13.50 -16.72
CA ASP A 90 -7.55 14.76 -17.09
C ASP A 90 -6.46 15.11 -16.07
N ALA A 91 -6.75 14.96 -14.77
CA ALA A 91 -5.77 15.25 -13.71
C ALA A 91 -4.62 14.24 -13.62
N LEU A 92 -4.75 13.05 -14.21
CA LEU A 92 -3.64 12.09 -14.30
C LEU A 92 -2.68 12.41 -15.44
N ASP A 93 -3.13 13.04 -16.52
CA ASP A 93 -2.26 13.41 -17.66
C ASP A 93 -1.24 14.52 -17.29
N ASP A 94 -1.51 15.27 -16.21
CA ASP A 94 -0.69 16.37 -15.72
C ASP A 94 0.39 15.94 -14.68
N ILE A 95 0.48 14.64 -14.34
CA ILE A 95 1.36 14.08 -13.29
C ILE A 95 2.52 13.29 -13.90
#